data_AF-A0A356NYU3-F1
#
_entry.id   AF-A0A356NYU3-F1
#
_cell.length_a   1.000
_cell.length_b   1.000
_cell.length_c   1.000
_cell.angle_alpha   90.00
_cell.angle_beta   90.00
_cell.angle_gamma   90.00
#
_symmetry.space_group_name_H-M   'P 1'
#
loop_
_entity.id
_entity.type
_entity.pdbx_description
1 polymer ?
#
loop_
_entity_poly.entity_id
_entity_poly.type
_entity_poly.pdbx_seq_one_letter_code
_entity_poly.pdbx_strand_id
1 'polypeptide(L)' 'TGKTVEIRYMDFWKVVDGKIADNWVMVDFPHVMAQLGVDLFNGEGWEAFDRGERQAPRPDGT' A
#
# COMPACT_ATOMS: atom_id res chain seq x y z
N THR A 1 9.01 1.11 -20.08
CA THR A 1 9.79 2.10 -19.30
C THR A 1 11.22 1.66 -19.07
N GLY A 2 11.52 0.36 -18.92
CA GLY A 2 12.90 -0.11 -18.66
C GLY A 2 13.46 0.31 -17.30
N LYS A 3 12.61 0.89 -16.44
CA LYS A 3 12.98 1.38 -15.11
C LYS A 3 12.98 0.22 -14.13
N THR A 4 14.05 0.10 -13.34
CA THR A 4 14.06 -0.73 -12.14
C THR A 4 13.11 -0.12 -11.10
N VAL A 5 12.36 -0.97 -10.42
CA VAL A 5 11.48 -0.59 -9.30
C VAL A 5 11.80 -1.46 -8.09
N GLU A 6 11.63 -0.90 -6.91
CA GLU A 6 11.67 -1.63 -5.65
C GLU A 6 10.26 -2.10 -5.27
N ILE A 7 10.14 -3.36 -4.86
CA ILE A 7 8.88 -3.95 -4.43
C ILE A 7 8.95 -4.20 -2.92
N ARG A 8 8.15 -3.45 -2.17
CA ARG A 8 7.89 -3.73 -0.76
C ARG A 8 6.79 -4.78 -0.69
N TYR A 9 7.03 -5.84 0.07
CA TYR A 9 6.06 -6.91 0.28
C TYR A 9 6.15 -7.44 1.71
N MET A 10 5.10 -8.14 2.12
CA MET A 10 5.00 -8.79 3.43
C MET A 10 4.28 -10.11 3.26
N ASP A 11 4.75 -11.14 3.97
CA ASP A 11 4.17 -12.47 3.96
C ASP A 11 3.69 -12.86 5.37
N PHE A 12 2.51 -13.47 5.43
CA PHE A 12 1.99 -14.15 6.62
C PHE A 12 1.84 -15.64 6.32
N TRP A 13 2.59 -16.45 7.07
CA TRP A 13 2.60 -17.89 6.90
C TRP A 13 1.78 -18.55 8.00
N LYS A 14 0.81 -19.39 7.64
CA LYS A 14 0.20 -20.33 8.58
C LYS A 14 0.94 -21.65 8.51
N VAL A 15 1.48 -22.07 9.65
CA VAL A 15 2.18 -23.35 9.78
C VAL A 15 1.30 -24.34 10.52
N VAL A 16 1.10 -25.53 9.94
CA VAL A 16 0.38 -26.66 10.53
C VAL A 16 1.27 -27.90 10.41
N ASP A 17 1.47 -28.62 11.52
CA ASP A 17 2.31 -29.82 11.60
C ASP A 17 3.73 -29.63 11.02
N GLY A 18 4.32 -28.46 11.29
CA GLY A 18 5.67 -28.10 10.82
C GLY A 18 5.76 -27.78 9.32
N LYS A 19 4.63 -27.69 8.61
CA LYS A 19 4.56 -27.34 7.19
C LYS A 19 3.75 -26.07 6.97
N ILE A 20 4.11 -25.31 5.95
CA ILE A 20 3.31 -24.17 5.50
C ILE A 20 2.01 -24.71 4.91
N ALA A 21 0.89 -24.32 5.52
CA ALA A 21 -0.45 -24.61 5.02
C ALA A 21 -0.96 -23.48 4.13
N ASP A 22 -0.74 -22.23 4.54
CA ASP A 22 -1.18 -21.03 3.82
C ASP A 22 -0.09 -19.95 3.83
N ASN A 23 -0.05 -19.13 2.78
CA ASN A 23 0.76 -17.90 2.71
C ASN A 23 -0.12 -16.76 2.17
N TRP A 24 -0.38 -15.76 3.01
CA TRP A 24 -1.00 -14.51 2.58
C TRP A 24 0.07 -13.47 2.33
N VAL A 25 0.11 -12.98 1.09
CA VAL A 25 1.08 -11.99 0.64
C VAL A 25 0.38 -10.66 0.45
N MET A 26 0.98 -9.60 0.99
CA MET A 26 0.64 -8.23 0.64
C MET A 26 1.78 -7.66 -0.21
N VAL A 27 1.42 -7.10 -1.36
CA VAL A 27 2.35 -6.39 -2.26
C VAL A 27 1.94 -4.94 -2.34
N ASP A 28 2.89 -4.04 -2.12
CA ASP A 28 2.67 -2.60 -2.15
C ASP A 28 2.67 -2.06 -3.60
N PHE A 29 1.60 -2.36 -4.33
CA PHE A 29 1.40 -1.82 -5.67
C PHE A 29 1.29 -0.29 -5.72
N PRO A 30 0.66 0.42 -4.74
CA PRO A 30 0.70 1.88 -4.72
C PRO A 30 2.12 2.44 -4.82
N HIS A 31 3.07 1.90 -4.05
CA HIS A 31 4.47 2.33 -4.12
C HIS A 31 5.13 2.02 -5.47
N VAL A 32 4.82 0.89 -6.10
CA VAL A 32 5.31 0.56 -7.45
C VAL A 32 4.80 1.55 -8.49
N MET A 33 3.50 1.88 -8.44
CA MET A 33 2.88 2.82 -9.38
C MET A 33 3.45 4.23 -9.21
N ALA A 34 3.70 4.67 -7.96
CA ALA A 34 4.35 5.94 -7.66
C ALA A 34 5.77 6.02 -8.29
N GLN A 35 6.58 4.95 -8.22
CA GLN A 35 7.90 4.91 -8.87
C GLN A 35 7.83 5.02 -10.40
N LEU A 36 6.72 4.57 -11.00
CA LEU A 36 6.46 4.71 -12.42
C LEU A 36 5.88 6.09 -12.80
N GLY A 37 5.60 6.94 -11.82
CA GLY A 37 5.00 8.26 -12.02
C GLY A 37 3.49 8.20 -12.26
N VAL A 38 2.82 7.12 -11.84
CA VAL A 38 1.37 6.96 -11.95
C VAL A 38 0.75 7.14 -10.57
N ASP A 39 -0.17 8.10 -10.47
CA ASP A 39 -1.03 8.23 -9.29
C ASP A 39 -2.14 7.17 -9.35
N LEU A 40 -2.01 6.14 -8.53
CA LEU A 40 -2.97 5.03 -8.46
C LEU A 40 -4.33 5.47 -7.91
N PHE A 41 -4.37 6.51 -7.08
CA PHE A 41 -5.57 6.98 -6.41
C PHE A 41 -6.24 8.14 -7.14
N ASN A 42 -5.69 8.59 -8.28
CA ASN A 42 -6.26 9.64 -9.12
C ASN A 42 -6.60 10.92 -8.33
N GLY A 43 -5.67 11.38 -7.50
CA GLY A 43 -5.81 12.58 -6.66
C GLY A 43 -6.61 12.38 -5.38
N GLU A 44 -7.15 11.19 -5.15
CA GLU A 44 -7.94 10.86 -3.96
C GLU A 44 -7.11 10.17 -2.85
N GLY A 45 -5.78 10.14 -3.02
CA GLY A 45 -4.86 9.60 -2.03
C GLY A 45 -4.70 10.48 -0.79
N TRP A 46 -4.09 9.92 0.25
CA TRP A 46 -3.90 10.62 1.53
C TRP A 46 -2.94 11.82 1.44
N GLU A 47 -2.15 11.87 0.38
CA GLU A 47 -1.17 12.91 0.14
C GLU A 47 -1.82 14.30 0.01
N ALA A 48 -3.09 14.38 -0.39
CA ALA A 48 -3.85 15.64 -0.40
C ALA A 48 -4.06 16.22 1.01
N PHE A 49 -4.18 15.35 2.02
CA PHE A 49 -4.26 15.79 3.43
C PHE A 49 -2.87 16.14 3.97
N ASP A 50 -1.84 15.35 3.64
CA ASP A 50 -0.46 15.61 4.07
C ASP A 50 0.09 16.95 3.53
N ARG A 51 -0.30 17.32 2.29
CA ARG A 51 0.04 18.61 1.68
C ARG A 51 -0.84 19.77 2.16
N GLY A 52 -1.88 19.51 2.94
CA GLY A 52 -2.82 20.53 3.43
C GLY A 52 -3.84 21.02 2.37
N GLU A 53 -4.02 20.31 1.27
CA GLU A 53 -4.99 20.63 0.21
C GLU A 53 -6.42 20.24 0.61
N ARG A 54 -6.56 19.27 1.51
CA ARG A 54 -7.85 18.80 2.05
C ARG A 54 -7.77 18.64 3.56
N GLN A 55 -8.92 18.69 4.23
CA GLN A 55 -9.03 18.43 5.67
C GLN A 55 -9.40 16.95 5.91
N ALA A 56 -8.58 16.24 6.69
CA ALA A 56 -8.82 14.84 7.00
C ALA A 56 -10.10 14.65 7.84
N PRO A 57 -10.91 13.62 7.55
CA PRO A 57 -12.07 13.31 8.37
C PRO A 57 -11.62 12.99 9.79
N ARG A 58 -12.32 13.56 10.78
CA ARG A 58 -12.14 13.21 12.18
C ARG A 58 -13.32 12.34 12.60
N PRO A 59 -13.11 11.33 13.47
CA PRO A 59 -14.21 10.65 14.09
C PRO A 59 -15.13 11.67 14.77
N ASP A 60 -16.44 11.50 14.65
CA ASP A 60 -17.39 12.27 15.44
C ASP A 60 -17.12 11.98 16.92
N GLY A 61 -17.01 13.03 17.73
CA GLY A 61 -16.79 12.89 19.16
C GLY A 61 -17.97 12.16 19.80
N THR A 62 -17.73 10.97 20.37
CA THR A 62 -18.64 10.34 21.34
C THR A 62 -18.56 11.04 22.68
#